data_AF-A0A3G1KW75-F1
#
_entry.id   AF-A0A3G1KW75-F1
#
_cell.length_a   1.000
_cell.length_b   1.000
_cell.length_c   1.000
_cell.angle_alpha   90.00
_cell.angle_beta   90.00
_cell.angle_gamma   90.00
#
_symmetry.space_group_name_H-M   'P 1'
#
loop_
_entity.id
_entity.type
_entity.pdbx_description
1 polymer ?
#
loop_
_entity_poly.entity_id
_entity_poly.type
_entity_poly.pdbx_seq_one_letter_code
_entity_poly.pdbx_strand_id
1 'polypeptide(L)'
;MPHQENQCKLFNTTEDQYGDLYKTHIIEQYKLYVEMMDRVSQRRMTANTFFITTNSALLTLFSLFKSTVCNWGILISAVGIIITLSWYYIINSYKQLNTGKFKVIHDLETCLPMSLYHYEWKILEEGKNQEKYWPLSHVECYVPIAFGIIYLVLFVVGMGQ
;
A
#
# COMPACT_ATOMS: atom_id res chain seq x y z
N MET A 1 -22.22 18.90 -1.69
CA MET A 1 -23.11 18.01 -0.90
C MET A 1 -22.92 16.53 -1.30
N PRO A 2 -21.75 15.89 -1.09
CA PRO A 2 -21.58 14.44 -1.29
C PRO A 2 -21.63 13.62 0.02
N HIS A 3 -21.59 14.29 1.20
CA HIS A 3 -21.49 13.61 2.48
C HIS A 3 -22.80 12.95 2.96
N GLN A 4 -23.97 13.47 2.60
CA GLN A 4 -25.26 12.89 3.01
C GLN A 4 -25.62 11.61 2.24
N GLU A 5 -25.19 11.48 0.98
CA GLU A 5 -25.49 10.30 0.15
C GLU A 5 -24.71 9.06 0.62
N ASN A 6 -23.51 9.25 1.20
CA ASN A 6 -22.71 8.15 1.78
C ASN A 6 -23.26 7.66 3.12
N GLN A 7 -23.90 8.51 3.92
CA GLN A 7 -24.47 8.12 5.21
C GLN A 7 -25.61 7.10 5.05
N CYS A 8 -26.44 7.22 4.00
CA CYS A 8 -27.52 6.28 3.69
C CYS A 8 -27.04 4.88 3.27
N LYS A 9 -25.76 4.68 2.95
CA LYS A 9 -25.19 3.35 2.61
C LYS A 9 -24.33 2.72 3.70
N LEU A 10 -23.81 3.51 4.63
CA LEU A 10 -22.93 2.98 5.69
C LEU A 10 -23.73 2.31 6.82
N PHE A 11 -24.86 2.90 7.21
CA PHE A 11 -25.70 2.40 8.29
C PHE A 11 -26.89 1.62 7.73
N ASN A 12 -26.96 0.33 8.06
CA ASN A 12 -28.06 -0.54 7.62
C ASN A 12 -29.32 -0.42 8.51
N THR A 13 -29.21 0.21 9.69
CA THR A 13 -30.26 0.27 10.71
C THR A 13 -30.06 1.50 11.60
N THR A 14 -31.16 1.99 12.18
CA THR A 14 -31.14 3.12 13.12
C THR A 14 -30.97 2.61 14.57
N GLU A 15 -30.58 3.52 15.47
CA GLU A 15 -30.45 3.21 16.90
C GLU A 15 -31.77 2.64 17.47
N ASP A 16 -32.90 3.25 17.12
CA ASP A 16 -34.24 2.83 17.57
C ASP A 16 -34.61 1.40 17.11
N GLN A 17 -34.15 0.98 15.91
CA GLN A 17 -34.43 -0.34 15.36
C GLN A 17 -33.49 -1.43 15.90
N TYR A 18 -32.28 -1.06 16.29
CA TYR A 18 -31.24 -1.98 16.74
C TYR A 18 -31.27 -2.23 18.25
N GLY A 19 -31.66 -1.20 19.02
CA GLY A 19 -31.73 -1.24 20.48
C GLY A 19 -30.43 -0.83 21.18
N ASP A 20 -30.39 -1.07 22.50
CA ASP A 20 -29.42 -0.50 23.43
C ASP A 20 -27.94 -0.75 23.11
N LEU A 21 -27.64 -1.81 22.33
CA LEU A 21 -26.26 -2.18 21.96
C LEU A 21 -25.72 -1.40 20.75
N TYR A 22 -26.52 -0.56 20.09
CA TYR A 22 -26.14 0.12 18.84
C TYR A 22 -24.81 0.87 18.95
N LYS A 23 -24.68 1.72 19.97
CA LYS A 23 -23.47 2.53 20.19
C LYS A 23 -22.26 1.65 20.53
N THR A 24 -22.45 0.59 21.33
CA THR A 24 -21.40 -0.37 21.68
C THR A 24 -20.88 -1.11 20.44
N HIS A 25 -21.78 -1.60 19.59
CA HIS A 25 -21.36 -2.31 18.38
C HIS A 25 -20.76 -1.39 17.33
N ILE A 26 -21.16 -0.11 17.25
CA ILE A 26 -20.48 0.89 16.40
C ILE A 26 -19.02 1.05 16.83
N ILE A 27 -18.75 1.24 18.13
CA ILE A 27 -17.37 1.41 18.60
C ILE A 27 -16.55 0.12 18.44
N GLU A 28 -17.16 -1.07 18.59
CA GLU A 28 -16.49 -2.35 18.33
C GLU A 28 -16.15 -2.54 16.85
N GLN A 29 -17.09 -2.25 15.94
CA GLN A 29 -16.84 -2.28 14.50
C GLN A 29 -15.73 -1.29 14.11
N TYR A 30 -15.76 -0.07 14.66
CA TYR A 30 -14.72 0.92 14.46
C TYR A 30 -13.34 0.41 14.91
N LYS A 31 -13.23 -0.12 16.13
CA LYS A 31 -11.98 -0.68 16.67
C LYS A 31 -11.42 -1.78 15.77
N LEU A 32 -12.26 -2.76 15.41
CA LEU A 32 -11.87 -3.86 14.53
C LEU A 32 -11.43 -3.34 13.14
N TYR A 33 -12.13 -2.35 12.60
CA TYR A 33 -11.82 -1.82 11.28
C TYR A 33 -10.50 -1.02 11.27
N VAL A 34 -10.24 -0.23 12.31
CA VAL A 34 -8.97 0.48 12.52
C VAL A 34 -7.81 -0.52 12.66
N GLU A 35 -7.98 -1.57 13.47
CA GLU A 35 -6.97 -2.63 13.60
C GLU A 35 -6.70 -3.32 12.25
N MET A 36 -7.75 -3.59 11.48
CA MET A 36 -7.60 -4.17 10.15
C MET A 36 -6.90 -3.22 9.17
N MET A 37 -7.04 -1.90 9.30
CA MET A 37 -6.27 -0.93 8.53
C MET A 37 -4.77 -1.02 8.87
N ASP A 38 -4.43 -1.08 10.16
CA ASP A 38 -3.04 -1.22 10.59
C ASP A 38 -2.42 -2.53 10.08
N ARG A 39 -3.14 -3.65 10.19
CA ARG A 39 -2.70 -4.95 9.65
C ARG A 39 -2.43 -4.91 8.14
N VAL A 40 -3.17 -4.13 7.37
CA VAL A 40 -2.88 -3.94 5.93
C VAL A 40 -1.58 -3.18 5.72
N SER A 41 -1.31 -2.13 6.52
CA SER A 41 -0.03 -1.41 6.50
C SER A 41 1.14 -2.33 6.84
N GLN A 42 1.00 -3.19 7.85
CA GLN A 42 2.01 -4.19 8.20
C GLN A 42 2.25 -5.19 7.05
N ARG A 43 1.19 -5.69 6.41
CA ARG A 43 1.31 -6.57 5.22
C ARG A 43 2.05 -5.90 4.07
N ARG A 44 1.81 -4.61 3.83
CA ARG A 44 2.53 -3.80 2.83
C ARG A 44 4.03 -3.75 3.14
N MET A 45 4.39 -3.50 4.40
CA MET A 45 5.79 -3.48 4.83
C MET A 45 6.48 -4.83 4.64
N THR A 46 5.83 -5.93 5.03
CA THR A 46 6.34 -7.29 4.82
C THR A 46 6.52 -7.61 3.34
N ALA A 47 5.55 -7.25 2.49
CA ALA A 47 5.67 -7.42 1.05
C ALA A 47 6.86 -6.63 0.48
N ASN A 48 7.05 -5.39 0.93
CA ASN A 48 8.17 -4.55 0.52
C ASN A 48 9.52 -5.22 0.84
N THR A 49 9.69 -5.70 2.08
CA THR A 49 10.90 -6.40 2.53
C THR A 49 11.15 -7.68 1.74
N PHE A 50 10.09 -8.45 1.46
CA PHE A 50 10.19 -9.64 0.61
C PHE A 50 10.77 -9.31 -0.76
N PHE A 51 10.20 -8.31 -1.46
CA PHE A 51 10.67 -7.95 -2.80
C PHE A 51 12.08 -7.35 -2.82
N ILE A 52 12.46 -6.54 -1.84
CA ILE A 52 13.84 -6.06 -1.70
C ILE A 52 14.80 -7.25 -1.59
N THR A 53 14.47 -8.21 -0.74
CA THR A 53 15.30 -9.40 -0.49
C THR A 53 15.40 -10.27 -1.74
N THR A 54 14.27 -10.55 -2.40
CA THR A 54 14.22 -11.35 -3.62
C THR A 54 15.03 -10.71 -4.75
N ASN A 55 14.86 -9.41 -5.00
CA ASN A 55 15.62 -8.73 -6.05
C ASN A 55 17.12 -8.64 -5.74
N SER A 56 17.49 -8.42 -4.47
CA SER A 56 18.90 -8.42 -4.04
C SER A 56 19.56 -9.79 -4.24
N ALA A 57 18.84 -10.87 -3.91
CA ALA A 57 19.31 -12.23 -4.18
C ALA A 57 19.45 -12.49 -5.68
N LEU A 58 18.50 -12.04 -6.49
CA LEU A 58 18.52 -12.22 -7.93
C LEU A 58 19.68 -11.45 -8.60
N LEU A 59 19.98 -10.22 -8.15
CA LEU A 59 21.16 -9.47 -8.61
C LEU A 59 22.48 -10.15 -8.20
N THR A 60 22.54 -10.71 -7.00
CA THR A 60 23.69 -11.51 -6.57
C THR A 60 23.90 -12.70 -7.48
N LEU A 61 22.84 -13.45 -7.79
CA LEU A 61 22.90 -14.58 -8.73
C LEU A 61 23.34 -14.12 -10.12
N PHE A 62 22.79 -13.02 -10.65
CA PHE A 62 23.21 -12.46 -11.93
C PHE A 62 24.73 -12.21 -11.98
N SER A 63 25.30 -11.63 -10.91
CA SER A 63 26.74 -11.37 -10.82
C SER A 63 27.59 -12.64 -10.86
N LEU A 64 27.10 -13.75 -10.31
CA LEU A 64 27.81 -15.03 -10.30
C LEU A 64 27.78 -15.74 -11.65
N PHE A 65 26.68 -15.64 -12.39
CA PHE A 65 26.46 -16.36 -13.65
C PHE A 65 26.84 -15.56 -14.91
N LYS A 66 27.25 -14.29 -14.77
CA LYS A 66 27.61 -13.39 -15.87
C LYS A 66 28.67 -13.97 -16.83
N SER A 67 29.60 -14.80 -16.36
CA SER A 67 30.71 -15.34 -17.18
C SER A 67 30.41 -16.67 -17.86
N THR A 68 29.19 -17.20 -17.76
CA THR A 68 28.82 -18.49 -18.36
C THR A 68 28.48 -18.34 -19.85
N VAL A 69 28.78 -19.37 -20.66
CA VAL A 69 28.63 -19.39 -22.14
C VAL A 69 27.16 -19.31 -22.62
N CYS A 70 26.21 -19.25 -21.70
CA CYS A 70 24.78 -19.26 -21.99
C CYS A 70 24.17 -17.92 -21.55
N ASN A 71 23.18 -17.41 -22.29
CA ASN A 71 22.49 -16.13 -22.06
C ASN A 71 21.58 -16.12 -20.81
N TRP A 72 22.00 -16.76 -19.72
CA TRP A 72 21.34 -16.73 -18.41
C TRP A 72 21.13 -15.30 -17.90
N GLY A 73 22.03 -14.37 -18.25
CA GLY A 73 21.89 -12.96 -17.90
C GLY A 73 20.61 -12.33 -18.45
N ILE A 74 20.23 -12.66 -19.69
CA ILE A 74 18.98 -12.18 -20.31
C ILE A 74 17.77 -12.77 -19.59
N LEU A 75 17.80 -14.08 -19.31
CA LEU A 75 16.70 -14.76 -18.62
C LEU A 75 16.50 -14.22 -17.19
N ILE A 76 17.58 -14.07 -16.42
CA ILE A 76 17.55 -13.52 -15.05
C ILE A 76 17.04 -12.08 -15.07
N SER A 77 17.47 -11.27 -16.04
CA SER A 77 17.00 -9.89 -16.18
C SER A 77 15.50 -9.84 -16.53
N ALA A 78 15.02 -10.70 -17.43
CA ALA A 78 13.61 -10.79 -17.77
C ALA A 78 12.75 -11.19 -16.55
N VAL A 79 13.20 -12.17 -15.77
CA VAL A 79 12.54 -12.57 -14.51
C VAL A 79 12.54 -11.42 -13.50
N GLY A 80 13.66 -10.69 -13.37
CA GLY A 80 13.77 -9.54 -12.49
C GLY A 80 12.79 -8.41 -12.84
N ILE A 81 12.60 -8.13 -14.14
CA ILE A 81 11.60 -7.17 -14.62
C ILE A 81 10.19 -7.60 -14.19
N ILE A 82 9.82 -8.86 -14.39
CA ILE A 82 8.49 -9.38 -14.02
C ILE A 82 8.25 -9.28 -12.50
N ILE A 83 9.23 -9.67 -11.70
CA ILE A 83 9.16 -9.58 -10.23
C ILE A 83 8.99 -8.12 -9.79
N THR A 84 9.76 -7.21 -10.40
CA THR A 84 9.73 -5.79 -10.07
C THR A 84 8.42 -5.11 -10.48
N LEU A 85 7.86 -5.47 -11.63
CA LEU A 85 6.52 -5.00 -12.04
C LEU A 85 5.45 -5.50 -11.06
N SER A 86 5.52 -6.77 -10.68
CA SER A 86 4.60 -7.35 -9.69
C SER A 86 4.68 -6.62 -8.35
N TRP A 87 5.89 -6.30 -7.89
CA TRP A 87 6.13 -5.51 -6.69
C TRP A 87 5.44 -4.14 -6.75
N TYR A 88 5.63 -3.40 -7.85
CA TYR A 88 4.99 -2.11 -8.05
C TYR A 88 3.47 -2.19 -7.93
N TYR A 89 2.84 -3.14 -8.63
CA TYR A 89 1.39 -3.30 -8.59
C TYR A 89 0.86 -3.68 -7.20
N ILE A 90 1.58 -4.55 -6.48
CA ILE A 90 1.20 -4.97 -5.13
C ILE A 90 1.25 -3.79 -4.15
N ILE A 91 2.31 -2.99 -4.17
CA ILE A 91 2.42 -1.81 -3.30
C ILE A 91 1.34 -0.78 -3.64
N ASN A 92 1.08 -0.55 -4.92
CA ASN A 92 0.03 0.36 -5.35
C ASN A 92 -1.37 -0.12 -4.94
N SER A 93 -1.63 -1.43 -5.01
CA SER A 93 -2.88 -2.03 -4.53
C SER A 93 -3.08 -1.80 -3.02
N TYR A 94 -2.04 -2.02 -2.21
CA TYR A 94 -2.09 -1.73 -0.78
C TYR A 94 -2.33 -0.23 -0.49
N LYS A 95 -1.70 0.66 -1.26
CA LYS A 95 -1.93 2.11 -1.14
C LYS A 95 -3.40 2.45 -1.39
N GLN A 96 -3.99 1.96 -2.48
CA GLN A 96 -5.39 2.20 -2.83
C GLN A 96 -6.35 1.66 -1.77
N LEU A 97 -6.10 0.43 -1.28
CA LEU A 97 -6.91 -0.19 -0.24
C LEU A 97 -6.87 0.63 1.06
N ASN A 98 -5.68 1.09 1.48
CA ASN A 98 -5.55 1.93 2.67
C ASN A 98 -6.26 3.28 2.51
N THR A 99 -6.17 3.92 1.35
CA THR A 99 -6.94 5.16 1.07
C THR A 99 -8.44 4.93 1.19
N GLY A 100 -8.96 3.81 0.67
CA GLY A 100 -10.37 3.44 0.81
C GLY A 100 -10.77 3.20 2.27
N LYS A 101 -9.97 2.44 3.02
CA LYS A 101 -10.19 2.18 4.45
C LYS A 101 -10.19 3.44 5.29
N PHE A 102 -9.25 4.34 5.02
CA PHE A 102 -9.15 5.63 5.70
C PHE A 102 -10.43 6.47 5.55
N LYS A 103 -11.01 6.47 4.34
CA LYS A 103 -12.28 7.15 4.09
C LYS A 103 -13.43 6.54 4.88
N VAL A 104 -13.52 5.22 4.95
CA VAL A 104 -14.56 4.54 5.75
C VAL A 104 -14.41 4.84 7.24
N ILE A 105 -13.18 4.87 7.77
CA ILE A 105 -12.91 5.28 9.15
C ILE A 105 -13.43 6.70 9.39
N HIS A 106 -13.11 7.62 8.48
CA HIS A 106 -13.58 9.00 8.59
C HIS A 106 -15.11 9.12 8.58
N ASP A 107 -15.78 8.36 7.72
CA ASP A 107 -17.25 8.32 7.67
C ASP A 107 -17.84 7.73 8.98
N LEU A 108 -17.24 6.68 9.55
CA LEU A 108 -17.64 6.09 10.85
C LEU A 108 -17.44 7.06 12.02
N GLU A 109 -16.37 7.85 11.99
CA GLU A 109 -16.07 8.84 13.03
C GLU A 109 -17.15 9.92 13.16
N THR A 110 -17.98 10.16 12.14
CA THR A 110 -19.10 11.10 12.23
C THR A 110 -20.17 10.70 13.24
N CYS A 111 -20.19 9.43 13.64
CA CYS A 111 -21.11 8.88 14.64
C CYS A 111 -20.45 8.64 16.00
N LEU A 112 -19.15 8.92 16.13
CA LEU A 112 -18.41 8.80 17.38
C LEU A 112 -18.23 10.17 18.04
N PRO A 113 -18.04 10.22 19.38
CA PRO A 113 -17.82 11.48 20.08
C PRO A 113 -16.55 12.23 19.64
N MET A 114 -15.58 11.52 19.08
CA MET A 114 -14.30 12.06 18.61
C MET A 114 -13.95 11.50 17.24
N SER A 115 -13.46 12.37 16.37
CA SER A 115 -12.99 12.04 15.01
C SER A 115 -11.46 12.16 14.92
N LEU A 116 -10.78 11.20 15.56
CA LEU A 116 -9.33 11.23 15.77
C LEU A 116 -8.55 11.21 14.45
N TYR A 117 -8.88 10.30 13.54
CA TYR A 117 -8.24 10.19 12.22
C TYR A 117 -8.59 11.36 11.32
N HIS A 118 -9.82 11.86 11.36
CA HIS A 118 -10.16 13.09 10.66
C HIS A 118 -9.29 14.26 11.10
N TYR A 119 -9.20 14.44 12.42
CA TYR A 119 -8.48 15.55 13.01
C TYR A 119 -6.97 15.42 12.75
N GLU A 120 -6.42 14.21 12.84
CA GLU A 120 -5.05 13.90 12.44
C GLU A 120 -4.80 14.29 10.97
N TRP A 121 -5.65 13.86 10.05
CA TRP A 121 -5.52 14.19 8.63
C TRP A 121 -5.56 15.70 8.37
N LYS A 122 -6.39 16.42 9.12
CA LYS A 122 -6.48 17.88 9.07
C LYS A 122 -5.22 18.55 9.61
N ILE A 123 -4.63 18.05 10.71
CA ILE A 123 -3.33 18.53 11.24
C ILE A 123 -2.22 18.33 10.21
N LEU A 124 -2.25 17.22 9.48
CA LEU A 124 -1.34 16.91 8.38
C LEU A 124 -1.66 17.68 7.08
N GLU A 125 -2.52 18.70 7.16
CA GLU A 125 -2.96 19.55 6.03
C GLU A 125 -3.47 18.75 4.83
N GLU A 126 -4.10 17.61 5.10
CA GLU A 126 -4.66 16.72 4.08
C GLU A 126 -3.61 16.27 3.03
N GLY A 127 -2.33 16.25 3.42
CA GLY A 127 -1.22 15.94 2.52
C GLY A 127 -0.94 16.98 1.44
N LYS A 128 -1.52 18.20 1.54
CA LYS A 128 -1.28 19.31 0.62
C LYS A 128 0.09 19.95 0.83
N ASN A 129 0.63 19.84 2.05
CA ASN A 129 1.90 20.41 2.43
C ASN A 129 2.95 19.33 2.72
N GLN A 130 3.91 19.23 1.81
CA GLN A 130 4.99 18.25 1.87
C GLN A 130 5.98 18.51 3.02
N GLU A 131 6.05 19.73 3.56
CA GLU A 131 6.89 20.04 4.73
C GLU A 131 6.33 19.43 6.01
N LYS A 132 5.00 19.30 6.10
CA LYS A 132 4.32 18.71 7.27
C LYS A 132 4.14 17.20 7.16
N TYR A 133 3.83 16.69 5.96
CA TYR A 133 3.62 15.27 5.76
C TYR A 133 4.13 14.80 4.41
N TRP A 134 5.21 14.01 4.45
CA TRP A 134 5.70 13.32 3.26
C TRP A 134 5.18 11.87 3.27
N PRO A 135 4.27 11.49 2.35
CA PRO A 135 3.70 10.15 2.39
C PRO A 135 4.76 9.12 2.02
N LEU A 136 5.07 8.20 2.96
CA LEU A 136 6.05 7.13 2.80
C LEU A 136 5.80 6.27 1.53
N SER A 137 4.53 6.16 1.12
CA SER A 137 4.12 5.46 -0.09
C SER A 137 4.80 5.98 -1.38
N HIS A 138 5.21 7.24 -1.44
CA HIS A 138 5.96 7.74 -2.59
C HIS A 138 7.34 7.09 -2.67
N VAL A 139 8.05 7.03 -1.54
CA VAL A 139 9.38 6.41 -1.44
C VAL A 139 9.30 4.92 -1.80
N GLU A 140 8.32 4.21 -1.23
CA GLU A 140 8.11 2.78 -1.50
C GLU A 140 7.81 2.49 -2.98
N CYS A 141 7.17 3.41 -3.71
CA CYS A 141 6.91 3.25 -5.15
C CYS A 141 8.15 3.51 -6.03
N TYR A 142 9.14 4.29 -5.57
CA TYR A 142 10.35 4.56 -6.34
C TYR A 142 11.35 3.39 -6.31
N VAL A 143 11.36 2.59 -5.25
CA VAL A 143 12.30 1.46 -5.13
C VAL A 143 12.08 0.41 -6.24
N PRO A 144 10.85 -0.07 -6.54
CA PRO A 144 10.61 -0.92 -7.69
C PRO A 144 11.09 -0.30 -9.00
N ILE A 145 10.85 0.99 -9.22
CA ILE A 145 11.27 1.66 -10.46
C ILE A 145 12.80 1.61 -10.62
N ALA A 146 13.55 1.84 -9.53
CA ALA A 146 15.00 1.75 -9.54
C ALA A 146 15.50 0.34 -9.91
N PHE A 147 14.95 -0.72 -9.30
CA PHE A 147 15.27 -2.10 -9.66
C PHE A 147 14.88 -2.42 -11.11
N GLY A 148 13.75 -1.90 -11.59
CA GLY A 148 13.29 -2.10 -12.96
C GLY A 148 14.25 -1.51 -13.97
N ILE A 149 14.75 -0.29 -13.72
CA ILE A 149 15.80 0.34 -14.54
C ILE A 149 17.07 -0.51 -14.55
N ILE A 150 17.50 -1.02 -13.40
CA ILE A 150 18.69 -1.89 -13.31
C ILE A 150 18.51 -3.13 -14.20
N TYR A 151 17.40 -3.86 -14.08
CA TYR A 151 17.17 -5.05 -14.90
C TYR A 151 17.01 -4.73 -16.40
N LEU A 152 16.42 -3.59 -16.76
CA LEU A 152 16.34 -3.16 -18.15
C LEU A 152 17.74 -2.90 -18.74
N VAL A 153 18.61 -2.22 -17.99
CA VAL A 153 20.00 -2.00 -18.42
C VAL A 153 20.75 -3.33 -18.57
N LEU A 154 20.61 -4.24 -17.59
CA LEU A 154 21.24 -5.56 -17.65
C LEU A 154 20.74 -6.40 -18.83
N PHE A 155 19.45 -6.31 -19.16
CA PHE A 155 18.86 -6.99 -20.31
C PHE A 155 19.43 -6.46 -21.63
N VAL A 156 19.51 -5.13 -21.81
CA VAL A 156 20.05 -4.51 -23.02
C VAL A 156 21.53 -4.83 -23.20
N VAL A 157 22.33 -4.72 -22.14
CA VAL A 157 23.75 -5.08 -22.17
C VAL A 157 23.93 -6.57 -22.51
N GLY A 158 23.10 -7.45 -21.95
CA GLY A 158 23.14 -8.88 -22.22
C GLY A 158 22.78 -9.25 -23.66
N MET A 159 21.97 -8.45 -24.36
CA MET A 159 21.68 -8.67 -25.79
C MET A 159 22.83 -8.25 -26.72
N GLY A 160 23.74 -7.39 -26.26
CA GLY A 160 24.87 -6.90 -27.04
C GLY A 160 26.16 -7.71 -26.89
N GLN A 161 26.14 -8.77 -26.09
CA GLN A 161 27.25 -9.72 -25.87
C GLN A 161 27.00 -11.01 -26.64
#